data_AF-A0A4Q6B0J3-F1
#
_entry.id   AF-A0A4Q6B0J3-F1
#
_cell.length_a   1.000
_cell.length_b   1.000
_cell.length_c   1.000
_cell.angle_alpha   90.00
_cell.angle_beta   90.00
_cell.angle_gamma   90.00
#
_symmetry.space_group_name_H-M   'P 1'
#
loop_
_entity.id
_entity.type
_entity.pdbx_description
1 polymer ?
#
loop_
_entity_poly.entity_id
_entity_poly.type
_entity_poly.pdbx_seq_one_letter_code
_entity_poly.pdbx_strand_id
1 'polypeptide(L)'
;MGRLGKYFLAIFLLLFSGLSYGVVLPKRDQVVKKAADLLDNWSVSYVYGGSKLGDPEHCEACNACLDRKKSGPKERFSDCPVCTKCSLDCSHYTFEVFKQAGLSSTYLTTALMNNLSPQELASRYQLLDIGTAMGRAMPGDLLVYDGHVVLLEKKYPDGRGDVIHSTSGKELRGPGNGIQRERRAQLENFRGPVLRILRHLDLAKEMRDFYLQRRSGSANERKPSFTQE
;
A
#
# COMPACT_ATOMS: atom_id res chain seq x y z
N MET A 1 -34.06 1.49 -52.76
CA MET A 1 -34.17 0.51 -51.65
C MET A 1 -33.14 -0.57 -51.93
N GLY A 2 -32.09 -0.86 -51.18
CA GLY A 2 -31.69 -0.55 -49.81
C GLY A 2 -30.83 -1.73 -49.37
N ARG A 3 -29.58 -1.48 -48.97
CA ARG A 3 -28.72 -2.23 -48.02
C ARG A 3 -27.23 -2.06 -48.37
N LEU A 4 -26.71 -0.88 -48.00
CA LEU A 4 -25.33 -0.77 -47.51
C LEU A 4 -25.20 -1.61 -46.23
N GLY A 5 -24.04 -2.26 -46.06
CA GLY A 5 -23.55 -2.61 -44.73
C GLY A 5 -23.05 -4.04 -44.58
N LYS A 6 -21.83 -4.33 -45.04
CA LYS A 6 -21.02 -5.48 -44.56
C LYS A 6 -19.50 -5.27 -44.51
N TYR A 7 -18.98 -4.04 -44.65
CA TYR A 7 -17.52 -3.78 -44.66
C TYR A 7 -17.01 -2.83 -43.57
N PHE A 8 -17.73 -2.69 -42.45
CA PHE A 8 -17.35 -1.76 -41.36
C PHE A 8 -17.07 -2.43 -40.00
N LEU A 9 -16.58 -3.68 -39.99
CA LEU A 9 -16.35 -4.40 -38.73
C LEU A 9 -15.02 -5.19 -38.67
N ALA A 10 -13.97 -4.75 -39.37
CA ALA A 10 -12.66 -5.43 -39.32
C ALA A 10 -11.44 -4.50 -39.13
N ILE A 11 -11.64 -3.20 -38.84
CA ILE A 11 -10.54 -2.25 -38.59
C ILE A 11 -10.54 -1.70 -37.15
N PHE A 12 -11.59 -1.97 -36.35
CA PHE A 12 -11.66 -1.50 -34.96
C PHE A 12 -11.11 -2.50 -33.91
N LEU A 13 -10.72 -3.71 -34.32
CA LEU A 13 -10.23 -4.76 -33.42
C LEU A 13 -8.69 -4.87 -33.34
N LEU A 14 -7.95 -4.03 -34.05
CA LEU A 14 -6.47 -4.04 -34.03
C LEU A 14 -5.83 -2.82 -33.34
N LEU A 15 -6.61 -1.95 -32.68
CA LEU A 15 -6.10 -0.73 -32.02
C LEU A 15 -6.13 -0.76 -30.48
N PHE A 16 -6.52 -1.87 -29.85
CA PHE A 16 -6.54 -1.98 -28.37
C PHE A 16 -5.64 -3.06 -27.78
N SER A 17 -4.76 -3.68 -28.57
CA SER A 17 -3.55 -4.36 -28.06
C SER A 17 -2.41 -3.34 -27.84
N GLY A 18 -2.76 -2.16 -27.35
CA GLY A 18 -1.82 -1.35 -26.61
C GLY A 18 -1.49 -2.11 -25.33
N LEU A 19 -0.42 -2.91 -25.37
CA LEU A 19 0.41 -3.18 -24.20
C LEU A 19 0.73 -1.80 -23.61
N SER A 20 -0.16 -1.34 -22.75
CA SER A 20 0.08 -0.23 -21.85
C SER A 20 1.17 -0.78 -20.95
N TYR A 21 2.42 -0.63 -21.36
CA TYR A 21 3.56 -0.82 -20.49
C TYR A 21 3.28 0.13 -19.32
N GLY A 22 2.74 -0.45 -18.25
CA GLY A 22 2.41 0.27 -17.04
C GLY A 22 3.68 0.98 -16.64
N VAL A 23 3.61 2.31 -16.53
CA VAL A 23 4.76 3.10 -16.10
C VAL A 23 5.19 2.54 -14.75
N VAL A 24 6.38 1.94 -14.71
CA VAL A 24 6.97 1.46 -13.46
C VAL A 24 7.62 2.66 -12.78
N LEU A 25 7.08 3.01 -11.62
CA LEU A 25 7.65 4.00 -10.72
C LEU A 25 8.51 3.24 -9.69
N PRO A 26 9.86 3.28 -9.78
CA PRO A 26 10.73 2.33 -9.07
C PRO A 26 10.60 2.38 -7.55
N LYS A 27 10.48 3.55 -6.92
CA LYS A 27 10.29 3.67 -5.47
C LYS A 27 8.94 3.09 -5.04
N ARG A 28 7.90 3.36 -5.82
CA ARG A 28 6.56 2.81 -5.57
C ARG A 28 6.54 1.29 -5.69
N ASP A 29 7.16 0.76 -6.74
CA ASP A 29 7.33 -0.69 -6.93
C ASP A 29 8.13 -1.31 -5.78
N GLN A 30 9.18 -0.65 -5.31
CA GLN A 30 9.97 -1.09 -4.16
C GLN A 30 9.12 -1.17 -2.86
N VAL A 31 8.29 -0.16 -2.58
CA VAL A 31 7.37 -0.17 -1.44
C VAL A 31 6.41 -1.36 -1.53
N VAL A 32 5.79 -1.58 -2.68
CA VAL A 32 4.84 -2.69 -2.88
C VAL A 32 5.55 -4.05 -2.77
N LYS A 33 6.74 -4.19 -3.35
CA LYS A 33 7.56 -5.40 -3.22
C LYS A 33 7.94 -5.68 -1.77
N LYS A 34 8.28 -4.66 -0.98
CA LYS A 34 8.62 -4.83 0.44
C LYS A 34 7.41 -5.16 1.32
N ALA A 35 6.25 -4.65 0.98
CA ALA A 35 5.01 -5.10 1.60
C ALA A 35 4.73 -6.59 1.30
N ALA A 36 4.90 -7.02 0.06
CA ALA A 36 4.73 -8.42 -0.32
C ALA A 36 5.79 -9.33 0.31
N ASP A 37 7.06 -8.91 0.34
CA ASP A 37 8.18 -9.61 0.98
C ASP A 37 7.91 -9.87 2.46
N LEU A 38 7.42 -8.85 3.19
CA LEU A 38 7.02 -9.01 4.59
C LEU A 38 5.85 -9.99 4.75
N LEU A 39 4.84 -9.93 3.88
CA LEU A 39 3.71 -10.87 3.90
C LEU A 39 4.14 -12.31 3.64
N ASP A 40 4.98 -12.53 2.62
CA ASP A 40 5.27 -13.86 2.09
C ASP A 40 6.38 -14.58 2.89
N ASN A 41 7.28 -13.84 3.56
CA ASN A 41 8.46 -14.40 4.21
C ASN A 41 8.46 -14.32 5.74
N TRP A 42 7.54 -13.60 6.37
CA TRP A 42 7.53 -13.44 7.83
C TRP A 42 6.34 -14.13 8.49
N SER A 43 6.64 -14.97 9.48
CA SER A 43 5.65 -15.61 10.34
C SER A 43 5.23 -14.74 11.53
N VAL A 44 5.29 -13.41 11.42
CA VAL A 44 5.00 -12.51 12.54
C VAL A 44 3.52 -12.50 12.90
N SER A 45 3.21 -12.49 14.20
CA SER A 45 1.85 -12.34 14.71
C SER A 45 1.45 -10.87 14.86
N TYR A 46 0.18 -10.58 14.61
CA TYR A 46 -0.40 -9.30 14.99
C TYR A 46 -0.55 -9.24 16.53
N VAL A 47 -0.02 -8.20 17.15
CA VAL A 47 -0.28 -7.87 18.57
C VAL A 47 -0.46 -6.37 18.67
N TYR A 48 -1.49 -5.92 19.39
CA TYR A 48 -1.71 -4.48 19.60
C TYR A 48 -0.53 -3.87 20.36
N GLY A 49 0.16 -2.89 19.76
CA GLY A 49 1.42 -2.33 20.28
C GLY A 49 2.67 -3.15 19.94
N GLY A 50 2.54 -4.20 19.13
CA GLY A 50 3.66 -4.94 18.55
C GLY A 50 4.51 -4.06 17.65
N SER A 51 5.82 -4.10 17.84
CA SER A 51 6.76 -3.13 17.24
C SER A 51 8.05 -3.74 16.73
N LYS A 52 8.15 -5.07 16.67
CA LYS A 52 9.41 -5.76 16.39
C LYS A 52 9.26 -6.89 15.39
N LEU A 53 10.10 -6.83 14.36
CA LEU A 53 10.50 -7.95 13.54
C LEU A 53 11.73 -8.59 14.19
N GLY A 54 11.49 -9.61 15.03
CA GLY A 54 12.56 -10.33 15.75
C GLY A 54 13.07 -11.54 14.98
N ASP A 55 13.91 -12.35 15.62
CA ASP A 55 14.40 -13.59 15.03
C ASP A 55 13.26 -14.59 14.77
N PRO A 56 13.35 -15.45 13.74
CA PRO A 56 12.32 -16.44 13.42
C PRO A 56 11.88 -17.29 14.62
N GLU A 57 12.83 -17.71 15.46
CA GLU A 57 12.56 -18.47 16.69
C GLU A 57 11.64 -17.72 17.66
N HIS A 58 11.83 -16.40 17.82
CA HIS A 58 10.98 -15.57 18.65
C HIS A 58 9.57 -15.41 18.07
N CYS A 59 9.46 -15.32 16.74
CA CYS A 59 8.18 -15.24 16.04
C CYS A 59 7.40 -16.55 16.19
N GLU A 60 8.06 -17.69 16.01
CA GLU A 60 7.50 -19.02 16.22
C GLU A 60 7.06 -19.24 17.67
N ALA A 61 7.86 -18.81 18.64
CA ALA A 61 7.51 -18.90 20.06
C ALA A 61 6.30 -18.02 20.41
N CYS A 62 6.22 -16.80 19.86
CA CYS A 62 5.04 -15.95 20.01
C CYS A 62 3.80 -16.61 19.41
N ASN A 63 3.91 -17.11 18.19
CA ASN A 63 2.87 -17.87 17.51
C ASN A 63 2.38 -19.05 18.37
N ALA A 64 3.28 -19.96 18.76
CA ALA A 64 2.93 -21.12 19.57
C ALA A 64 2.25 -20.73 20.90
N CYS A 65 2.68 -19.64 21.52
CA CYS A 65 2.03 -19.13 22.72
C CYS A 65 0.60 -18.64 22.45
N LEU A 66 0.41 -17.80 21.42
CA LEU A 66 -0.89 -17.22 21.07
C LEU A 66 -1.89 -18.30 20.63
N ASP A 67 -1.44 -19.35 19.94
CA ASP A 67 -2.27 -20.49 19.56
C ASP A 67 -2.83 -21.23 20.78
N ARG A 68 -1.95 -21.48 21.75
CA ARG A 68 -2.31 -22.19 22.98
C ARG A 68 -3.20 -21.35 23.89
N LYS A 69 -2.89 -20.06 24.04
CA LYS A 69 -3.58 -19.17 25.00
C LYS A 69 -4.88 -18.60 24.44
N LYS A 70 -4.97 -18.39 23.11
CA LYS A 70 -6.13 -17.79 22.44
C LYS A 70 -6.56 -16.44 23.04
N SER A 71 -5.58 -15.68 23.54
CA SER A 71 -5.79 -14.42 24.25
C SER A 71 -6.49 -13.36 23.40
N GLY A 72 -7.30 -12.54 24.07
CA GLY A 72 -7.86 -11.33 23.49
C GLY A 72 -6.77 -10.33 23.10
N PRO A 73 -7.07 -9.34 22.22
CA PRO A 73 -6.05 -8.44 21.67
C PRO A 73 -5.26 -7.64 22.71
N LYS A 74 -5.87 -7.28 23.85
CA LYS A 74 -5.23 -6.45 24.90
C LYS A 74 -4.39 -7.28 25.87
N GLU A 75 -4.70 -8.57 26.00
CA GLU A 75 -4.10 -9.49 26.96
C GLU A 75 -2.86 -10.19 26.40
N ARG A 76 -2.65 -10.15 25.08
CA ARG A 76 -1.59 -10.91 24.37
C ARG A 76 -0.19 -10.72 24.96
N PHE A 77 0.21 -9.50 25.32
CA PHE A 77 1.54 -9.29 25.91
C PHE A 77 1.66 -9.85 27.32
N SER A 78 0.59 -9.78 28.11
CA SER A 78 0.58 -10.37 29.45
C SER A 78 0.61 -11.89 29.39
N ASP A 79 -0.20 -12.49 28.52
CA ASP A 79 -0.34 -13.95 28.43
C ASP A 79 0.82 -14.60 27.65
N CYS A 80 1.41 -13.86 26.72
CA CYS A 80 2.51 -14.28 25.86
C CYS A 80 3.65 -13.23 25.83
N PRO A 81 4.44 -13.08 26.91
CA PRO A 81 5.51 -12.07 26.99
C PRO A 81 6.57 -12.20 25.89
N VAL A 82 6.77 -13.40 25.34
CA VAL A 82 7.70 -13.64 24.22
C VAL A 82 7.33 -12.81 22.97
N CYS A 83 6.07 -12.44 22.80
CA CYS A 83 5.62 -11.59 21.69
C CYS A 83 6.21 -10.16 21.72
N THR A 84 6.75 -9.72 22.85
CA THR A 84 7.51 -8.45 22.93
C THR A 84 8.81 -8.48 22.11
N LYS A 85 9.27 -9.68 21.71
CA LYS A 85 10.45 -9.88 20.88
C LYS A 85 10.14 -9.99 19.39
N CYS A 86 8.99 -10.54 19.02
CA CYS A 86 8.53 -10.57 17.63
C CYS A 86 6.99 -10.47 17.56
N SER A 87 6.50 -9.29 17.18
CA SER A 87 5.10 -9.00 16.85
C SER A 87 4.98 -7.63 16.21
N LEU A 88 3.93 -7.41 15.41
CA LEU A 88 3.65 -6.13 14.77
C LEU A 88 2.19 -5.71 14.94
N ASP A 89 1.93 -4.41 15.08
CA ASP A 89 0.63 -3.81 14.80
C ASP A 89 0.57 -3.23 13.37
N CYS A 90 -0.61 -2.70 12.99
CA CYS A 90 -0.85 -2.17 11.65
C CYS A 90 0.04 -0.95 11.32
N SER A 91 0.23 -0.03 12.26
CA SER A 91 1.11 1.13 12.09
C SER A 91 2.59 0.73 11.97
N HIS A 92 3.08 -0.14 12.85
CA HIS A 92 4.46 -0.63 12.81
C HIS A 92 4.74 -1.43 11.54
N TYR A 93 3.77 -2.19 11.03
CA TYR A 93 3.88 -2.84 9.73
C TYR A 93 4.16 -1.82 8.61
N THR A 94 3.37 -0.74 8.51
CA THR A 94 3.59 0.28 7.47
C THR A 94 4.92 1.02 7.62
N PHE A 95 5.36 1.24 8.87
CA PHE A 95 6.67 1.80 9.17
C PHE A 95 7.81 0.88 8.68
N GLU A 96 7.75 -0.43 8.98
CA GLU A 96 8.76 -1.38 8.53
C GLU A 96 8.78 -1.52 7.00
N VAL A 97 7.63 -1.47 6.32
CA VAL A 97 7.58 -1.44 4.85
C VAL A 97 8.37 -0.24 4.29
N PHE A 98 8.11 0.98 4.78
CA PHE A 98 8.79 2.16 4.28
C PHE A 98 10.29 2.15 4.59
N LYS A 99 10.66 1.71 5.80
CA LYS A 99 12.05 1.55 6.21
C LYS A 99 12.80 0.55 5.31
N GLN A 100 12.23 -0.62 5.05
CA GLN A 100 12.84 -1.63 4.15
C GLN A 100 12.84 -1.22 2.68
N ALA A 101 11.93 -0.33 2.28
CA ALA A 101 11.93 0.31 0.97
C ALA A 101 12.95 1.46 0.84
N GLY A 102 13.73 1.74 1.89
CA GLY A 102 14.72 2.83 1.89
C GLY A 102 14.11 4.23 1.95
N LEU A 103 12.86 4.35 2.37
CA LEU A 103 12.20 5.64 2.56
C LEU A 103 12.43 6.12 3.99
N SER A 104 12.66 7.43 4.14
CA SER A 104 12.76 8.06 5.46
C SER A 104 11.43 7.94 6.17
N SER A 105 11.38 7.12 7.23
CA SER A 105 10.15 6.86 7.96
C SER A 105 10.35 7.14 9.43
N THR A 106 9.42 7.89 10.02
CA THR A 106 9.28 8.05 11.46
C THR A 106 8.03 7.29 11.87
N TYR A 107 8.14 6.45 12.90
CA TYR A 107 7.00 5.71 13.42
C TYR A 107 5.85 6.67 13.79
N LEU A 108 4.64 6.28 13.40
CA LEU A 108 3.42 7.05 13.62
C LEU A 108 2.26 6.09 13.93
N THR A 109 1.55 6.34 15.03
CA THR A 109 0.35 5.57 15.37
C THR A 109 -0.81 5.93 14.45
N THR A 110 -1.79 5.04 14.28
CA THR A 110 -3.02 5.33 13.51
C THR A 110 -3.79 6.53 14.08
N ALA A 111 -3.83 6.70 15.40
CA ALA A 111 -4.44 7.87 16.04
C ALA A 111 -3.76 9.19 15.63
N LEU A 112 -2.42 9.22 15.58
CA LEU A 112 -1.69 10.40 15.13
C LEU A 112 -1.82 10.61 13.61
N MET A 113 -1.86 9.54 12.81
CA MET A 113 -2.15 9.64 11.37
C MET A 113 -3.47 10.36 11.11
N ASN A 114 -4.50 10.09 11.90
CA ASN A 114 -5.82 10.70 11.78
C ASN A 114 -5.87 12.16 12.27
N ASN A 115 -5.18 12.46 13.37
CA ASN A 115 -5.38 13.71 14.11
C ASN A 115 -4.36 14.81 13.79
N LEU A 116 -3.17 14.48 13.28
CA LEU A 116 -2.17 15.49 12.94
C LEU A 116 -2.60 16.35 11.75
N SER A 117 -2.14 17.60 11.74
CA SER A 117 -2.36 18.47 10.58
C SER A 117 -1.57 17.97 9.35
N PRO A 118 -2.02 18.26 8.11
CA PRO A 118 -1.26 17.94 6.91
C PRO A 118 0.17 18.49 6.92
N GLN A 119 0.39 19.66 7.52
CA GLN A 119 1.70 20.29 7.65
C GLN A 119 2.64 19.50 8.57
N GLU A 120 2.12 19.00 9.70
CA GLU A 120 2.90 18.16 10.62
C GLU A 120 3.22 16.80 10.01
N LEU A 121 2.25 16.17 9.33
CA LEU A 121 2.46 14.93 8.59
C LEU A 121 3.59 15.07 7.57
N ALA A 122 3.59 16.16 6.80
CA ALA A 122 4.59 16.40 5.77
C ALA A 122 5.97 16.71 6.38
N SER A 123 6.04 17.66 7.33
CA SER A 123 7.32 18.14 7.87
C SER A 123 8.02 17.14 8.78
N ARG A 124 7.27 16.40 9.62
CA ARG A 124 7.84 15.51 10.65
C ARG A 124 7.86 14.04 10.26
N TYR A 125 6.92 13.61 9.42
CA TYR A 125 6.71 12.20 9.10
C TYR A 125 6.88 11.87 7.62
N GLN A 126 7.18 12.87 6.78
CA GLN A 126 7.32 12.71 5.33
C GLN A 126 6.05 12.13 4.67
N LEU A 127 4.88 12.43 5.21
CA LEU A 127 3.57 11.97 4.71
C LEU A 127 2.76 13.16 4.17
N LEU A 128 2.36 13.07 2.91
CA LEU A 128 1.42 13.98 2.28
C LEU A 128 0.00 13.46 2.46
N ASP A 129 -0.86 14.27 3.06
CA ASP A 129 -2.30 14.03 3.06
C ASP A 129 -2.88 14.42 1.70
N ILE A 130 -3.39 13.43 0.97
CA ILE A 130 -4.06 13.64 -0.33
C ILE A 130 -5.59 13.55 -0.21
N GLY A 131 -6.14 13.72 0.99
CA GLY A 131 -7.57 13.69 1.29
C GLY A 131 -8.17 12.29 1.30
N THR A 132 -9.47 12.19 1.03
CA THR A 132 -10.26 10.94 1.14
C THR A 132 -10.73 10.37 -0.20
N ALA A 133 -10.57 11.12 -1.29
CA ALA A 133 -11.08 10.71 -2.59
C ALA A 133 -10.26 9.56 -3.19
N MET A 134 -10.85 8.36 -3.28
CA MET A 134 -10.15 7.15 -3.76
C MET A 134 -9.58 7.31 -5.17
N GLY A 135 -10.16 8.17 -6.01
CA GLY A 135 -9.60 8.52 -7.32
C GLY A 135 -8.12 8.93 -7.29
N ARG A 136 -7.65 9.52 -6.17
CA ARG A 136 -6.26 9.98 -5.99
C ARG A 136 -5.31 8.91 -5.45
N ALA A 137 -5.83 7.84 -4.85
CA ALA A 137 -5.02 6.76 -4.29
C ALA A 137 -4.29 5.97 -5.39
N MET A 138 -3.08 5.52 -5.05
CA MET A 138 -2.19 4.73 -5.89
C MET A 138 -1.49 3.63 -5.07
N PRO A 139 -1.07 2.51 -5.70
CA PRO A 139 -0.27 1.47 -5.05
C PRO A 139 0.90 2.05 -4.23
N GLY A 140 1.12 1.64 -2.99
CA GLY A 140 2.12 2.18 -2.07
C GLY A 140 1.66 3.36 -1.21
N ASP A 141 0.44 3.89 -1.44
CA ASP A 141 -0.18 4.83 -0.51
C ASP A 141 -0.75 4.08 0.71
N LEU A 142 -0.82 4.77 1.85
CA LEU A 142 -1.50 4.29 3.04
C LEU A 142 -2.97 4.74 3.01
N LEU A 143 -3.89 3.83 3.30
CA LEU A 143 -5.29 4.14 3.55
C LEU A 143 -5.55 4.03 5.05
N VAL A 144 -5.95 5.13 5.66
CA VAL A 144 -6.16 5.24 7.10
C VAL A 144 -7.65 5.18 7.40
N TYR A 145 -8.01 4.27 8.30
CA TYR A 145 -9.34 4.03 8.84
C TYR A 145 -9.33 4.32 10.33
N ASP A 146 -10.50 4.27 10.98
CA ASP A 146 -10.56 4.37 12.43
C ASP A 146 -9.83 3.19 13.09
N GLY A 147 -8.81 3.50 13.90
CA GLY A 147 -7.97 2.53 14.58
C GLY A 147 -7.10 1.63 13.68
N HIS A 148 -7.08 1.82 12.35
CA HIS A 148 -6.43 0.88 11.44
C HIS A 148 -5.79 1.56 10.22
N VAL A 149 -4.70 0.99 9.71
CA VAL A 149 -4.04 1.45 8.49
C VAL A 149 -3.67 0.27 7.62
N VAL A 150 -3.81 0.46 6.30
CA VAL A 150 -3.42 -0.54 5.29
C VAL A 150 -2.57 0.10 4.22
N LEU A 151 -1.76 -0.71 3.55
CA LEU A 151 -1.01 -0.31 2.37
C LEU A 151 -1.73 -0.78 1.11
N LEU A 152 -2.00 0.14 0.19
CA LEU A 152 -2.64 -0.19 -1.08
C LEU A 152 -1.63 -0.92 -1.98
N GLU A 153 -1.87 -2.17 -2.33
CA GLU A 153 -1.01 -2.93 -3.25
C GLU A 153 -1.46 -2.72 -4.70
N LYS A 154 -2.76 -2.76 -4.95
CA LYS A 154 -3.32 -2.63 -6.29
C LYS A 154 -4.66 -1.93 -6.26
N LYS A 155 -4.93 -1.13 -7.28
CA LYS A 155 -6.21 -0.41 -7.44
C LYS A 155 -6.91 -0.85 -8.72
N TYR A 156 -8.19 -1.14 -8.62
CA TYR A 156 -9.06 -1.48 -9.74
C TYR A 156 -9.92 -0.28 -10.15
N PRO A 157 -10.39 -0.21 -11.42
CA PRO A 157 -11.19 0.92 -11.91
C PRO A 157 -12.55 1.10 -11.22
N ASP A 158 -13.07 0.06 -10.59
CA ASP A 158 -14.39 0.02 -9.95
C ASP A 158 -14.38 0.42 -8.46
N GLY A 159 -13.30 1.06 -8.01
CA GLY A 159 -13.13 1.49 -6.62
C GLY A 159 -12.67 0.39 -5.66
N ARG A 160 -12.50 -0.85 -6.15
CA ARG A 160 -11.90 -1.94 -5.37
C ARG A 160 -10.37 -1.88 -5.41
N GLY A 161 -9.72 -2.59 -4.50
CA GLY A 161 -8.26 -2.73 -4.50
C GLY A 161 -7.79 -3.95 -3.72
N ASP A 162 -6.53 -4.30 -3.93
CA ASP A 162 -5.82 -5.25 -3.08
C ASP A 162 -5.03 -4.44 -2.05
N VAL A 163 -5.14 -4.81 -0.78
CA VAL A 163 -4.43 -4.14 0.32
C VAL A 163 -3.64 -5.16 1.13
N ILE A 164 -2.47 -4.75 1.62
CA ILE A 164 -1.67 -5.54 2.55
C ILE A 164 -1.59 -4.80 3.87
N HIS A 165 -1.82 -5.50 4.97
CA HIS A 165 -1.80 -4.91 6.30
C HIS A 165 -1.55 -5.94 7.39
N SER A 166 -1.04 -5.47 8.52
CA SER A 166 -0.98 -6.27 9.74
C SER A 166 -2.33 -6.21 10.46
N THR A 167 -2.93 -7.37 10.75
CA THR A 167 -4.21 -7.49 11.44
C THR A 167 -4.33 -8.86 12.10
N SER A 168 -5.12 -8.95 13.17
CA SER A 168 -5.76 -10.21 13.51
C SER A 168 -6.90 -10.41 12.50
N GLY A 169 -6.78 -11.38 11.59
CA GLY A 169 -7.80 -11.64 10.56
C GLY A 169 -9.25 -11.75 11.06
N LYS A 170 -10.20 -11.96 10.14
CA LYS A 170 -11.63 -12.10 10.45
C LYS A 170 -11.97 -13.27 11.38
N GLU A 171 -11.04 -14.17 11.65
CA GLU A 171 -11.20 -15.24 12.63
C GLU A 171 -10.28 -15.01 13.84
N LEU A 172 -10.93 -14.67 14.95
CA LEU A 172 -10.39 -14.74 16.30
C LEU A 172 -9.69 -16.11 16.52
N ARG A 173 -8.50 -16.09 17.15
CA ARG A 173 -7.84 -17.22 17.86
C ARG A 173 -6.88 -18.13 17.07
N GLY A 174 -5.93 -17.59 16.31
CA GLY A 174 -4.85 -18.42 15.75
C GLY A 174 -3.53 -17.67 15.51
N PRO A 175 -2.39 -18.38 15.52
CA PRO A 175 -1.06 -17.84 15.30
C PRO A 175 -0.72 -17.63 13.81
N GLY A 176 0.29 -16.80 13.53
CA GLY A 176 1.10 -16.92 12.31
C GLY A 176 0.60 -16.26 11.03
N ASN A 177 -0.51 -15.52 11.04
CA ASN A 177 -0.98 -14.76 9.86
C ASN A 177 -1.18 -13.27 10.21
N GLY A 178 -0.21 -12.70 10.92
CA GLY A 178 -0.29 -11.31 11.40
C GLY A 178 -0.33 -10.31 10.26
N ILE A 179 0.26 -10.63 9.10
CA ILE A 179 0.18 -9.82 7.88
C ILE A 179 -0.74 -10.54 6.89
N GLN A 180 -1.65 -9.79 6.27
CA GLN A 180 -2.67 -10.34 5.37
C GLN A 180 -2.79 -9.50 4.11
N ARG A 181 -3.13 -10.17 3.01
CA ARG A 181 -3.56 -9.55 1.76
C ARG A 181 -5.05 -9.73 1.59
N GLU A 182 -5.78 -8.63 1.54
CA GLU A 182 -7.22 -8.62 1.29
C GLU A 182 -7.44 -8.21 -0.17
N ARG A 183 -7.99 -9.14 -0.96
CA ARG A 183 -8.14 -8.95 -2.40
C ARG A 183 -9.49 -8.34 -2.74
N ARG A 184 -9.49 -7.41 -3.69
CA ARG A 184 -10.71 -6.72 -4.19
C ARG A 184 -11.56 -6.13 -3.05
N ALA A 185 -10.92 -5.63 -2.01
CA ALA A 185 -11.57 -4.89 -0.93
C ALA A 185 -12.21 -3.61 -1.48
N GLN A 186 -13.40 -3.28 -0.99
CA GLN A 186 -14.05 -1.99 -1.29
C GLN A 186 -13.31 -0.89 -0.53
N LEU A 187 -12.39 -0.18 -1.20
CA LEU A 187 -11.41 0.67 -0.52
C LEU A 187 -12.05 1.77 0.33
N GLU A 188 -13.12 2.39 -0.18
CA GLU A 188 -13.82 3.50 0.49
C GLU A 188 -14.35 3.12 1.88
N ASN A 189 -14.78 1.86 2.07
CA ASN A 189 -15.52 1.41 3.24
C ASN A 189 -14.97 0.11 3.88
N PHE A 190 -13.74 -0.29 3.55
CA PHE A 190 -13.19 -1.62 3.87
C PHE A 190 -13.30 -2.00 5.36
N ARG A 191 -12.93 -1.08 6.26
CA ARG A 191 -13.01 -1.23 7.72
C ARG A 191 -13.75 -0.05 8.34
N GLY A 192 -14.78 0.44 7.65
CA GLY A 192 -15.36 1.76 7.85
C GLY A 192 -14.87 2.76 6.81
N PRO A 193 -15.34 4.02 6.87
CA PRO A 193 -14.98 5.04 5.90
C PRO A 193 -13.47 5.34 5.94
N VAL A 194 -12.85 5.52 4.78
CA VAL A 194 -11.48 6.06 4.72
C VAL A 194 -11.47 7.47 5.28
N LEU A 195 -10.64 7.68 6.29
CA LEU A 195 -10.47 8.98 6.95
C LEU A 195 -9.39 9.79 6.26
N ARG A 196 -8.32 9.15 5.79
CA ARG A 196 -7.21 9.79 5.08
C ARG A 196 -6.53 8.84 4.11
N ILE A 197 -5.98 9.41 3.04
CA ILE A 197 -5.02 8.76 2.16
C ILE A 197 -3.70 9.47 2.35
N LEU A 198 -2.69 8.74 2.83
CA LEU A 198 -1.37 9.29 3.08
C LEU A 198 -0.37 8.74 2.07
N ARG A 199 0.36 9.63 1.41
CA ARG A 199 1.40 9.28 0.44
C ARG A 199 2.75 9.73 0.97
N HIS A 200 3.74 8.86 0.98
CA HIS A 200 5.10 9.25 1.33
C HIS A 200 5.63 10.32 0.34
N LEU A 201 6.28 11.37 0.86
CA LEU A 201 6.70 12.53 0.05
C LEU A 201 7.62 12.14 -1.10
N ASP A 202 8.49 11.16 -0.93
CA ASP A 202 9.35 10.68 -2.01
C ASP A 202 8.59 9.98 -3.14
N LEU A 203 7.45 9.34 -2.84
CA LEU A 203 6.57 8.77 -3.87
C LEU A 203 5.82 9.87 -4.62
N ALA A 204 5.50 10.98 -3.94
CA ALA A 204 4.93 12.16 -4.58
C ALA A 204 5.95 12.87 -5.48
N LYS A 205 7.21 13.02 -5.04
CA LYS A 205 8.32 13.57 -5.83
C LYS A 205 8.59 12.72 -7.07
N GLU A 206 8.65 11.39 -6.92
CA GLU A 206 8.85 10.46 -8.04
C GLU A 206 7.79 10.67 -9.14
N MET A 207 6.52 10.77 -8.76
CA MET A 207 5.46 11.06 -9.74
C MET A 207 5.66 12.40 -10.43
N ARG A 208 5.96 13.46 -9.67
CA ARG A 208 6.20 14.79 -10.23
C ARG A 208 7.34 14.75 -11.25
N ASP A 209 8.46 14.16 -10.87
CA ASP A 209 9.67 14.12 -11.69
C ASP A 209 9.44 13.31 -12.98
N PHE A 210 8.70 12.20 -12.88
CA PHE A 210 8.25 11.42 -14.03
C PHE A 210 7.42 12.27 -15.02
N TYR A 211 6.44 13.04 -14.53
CA TYR A 211 5.62 13.90 -15.40
C TYR A 211 6.42 15.03 -16.04
N LEU A 212 7.35 15.64 -15.30
CA LEU A 212 8.21 16.70 -15.83
C LEU A 212 9.12 16.18 -16.95
N GLN A 213 9.70 14.99 -16.78
CA GLN A 213 10.54 14.35 -17.80
C GLN A 213 9.77 14.00 -19.09
N ARG A 214 8.53 13.49 -18.99
CA ARG A 214 7.72 13.24 -20.19
C ARG A 214 7.39 14.53 -20.95
N ARG A 215 7.13 15.62 -20.23
CA ARG A 215 6.81 16.91 -20.84
C ARG A 215 8.02 17.51 -21.58
N SER A 216 9.23 17.39 -21.02
CA SER A 216 10.44 17.88 -21.67
C SER A 216 10.88 17.00 -22.85
N GLY A 217 10.73 15.67 -22.75
CA GLY A 217 10.99 14.74 -23.85
C GLY A 217 10.06 14.96 -25.05
N SER A 218 8.76 15.21 -24.81
CA SER A 218 7.80 15.49 -25.88
C SER A 218 8.03 16.83 -26.60
N ALA A 219 8.72 17.77 -25.96
CA ALA A 219 9.03 19.08 -26.55
C ALA A 219 10.23 19.02 -27.52
N ASN A 220 11.15 18.06 -27.36
CA ASN A 220 12.34 17.94 -28.20
C ASN A 220 12.12 17.16 -29.52
N GLU A 221 11.01 16.46 -29.68
CA GLU A 221 10.66 15.74 -30.92
C GLU A 221 9.89 16.61 -31.94
N ARG A 222 9.70 17.91 -31.68
CA ARG A 222 9.06 18.86 -32.63
C ARG A 222 10.05 19.89 -33.17
N LYS A 223 11.16 19.45 -33.77
CA LYS A 223 11.82 20.26 -34.80
C LYS A 223 11.55 19.62 -36.16
N PRO A 224 10.71 20.22 -37.03
CA PRO A 224 10.68 19.80 -38.42
C PRO A 224 12.05 20.12 -39.02
N SER A 225 12.72 19.10 -39.54
CA SER A 225 13.86 19.29 -40.44
C SER A 225 13.31 19.94 -41.72
N PHE A 226 13.38 21.27 -41.78
CA PHE A 226 13.39 21.96 -43.06
C PHE A 226 14.74 21.66 -43.71
N THR A 227 14.81 20.58 -44.48
CA THR A 227 15.78 20.44 -45.55
C THR A 227 15.15 21.11 -46.78
N GLN A 228 15.62 22.32 -47.08
CA GLN A 228 15.46 22.93 -48.39
C GLN A 228 16.59 22.40 -49.28
N GLU A 229 16.21 21.73 -50.37
CA GLU A 229 16.91 21.75 -51.65
C GLU A 229 15.87 21.97 -52.75
#